data_AF-A0AA46WAN9-F1
#
_entry.id   AF-A0AA46WAN9-F1
#
_cell.length_a   1.000
_cell.length_b   1.000
_cell.length_c   1.000
_cell.angle_alpha   90.00
_cell.angle_beta   90.00
_cell.angle_gamma   90.00
#
_symmetry.space_group_name_H-M   'P 1'
#
loop_
_entity.id
_entity.type
_entity.pdbx_description
1 polymer ?
#
loop_
_entity_poly.entity_id
_entity_poly.type
_entity_poly.pdbx_seq_one_letter_code
_entity_poly.pdbx_strand_id
1 'polypeptide(L)'
;MPVTTFTLKVPSTGYEKTISLTVNEKPNFTVFTEPFLSEPESINYNLDRYIKEDTQAGSITKCTRGRELYDQYYLKNRIRIGSEDYIPSYLRMFEKHKEKTGKEVLLSLKITYNDRDKLIKDKITLDYDASLFEIGFTDDGATINTKEFVFEKKYFTEDVYTIPVKNGDRKNVFDVFAPTSNDPTDKEPFMIHKLLIRCKKGFSEEQKVTFLNKKGQKVGLLIIKPTTEVYHSKRKFRFIKVFRKSHKENDFRKINRDILKQNVRDEKYKSIDFELLTKTPNDFDENIRLFYKYLCNNYYSRLRVVYPPEIEIEEMEIEDISFADENFYKQIRHLYIDKKQLKEEEYKNLVLVFLSPLEYSNHGAAISYDNIYMFSMIVYILSSESVLHETAHKMGLPHIFEDQYIEKSIENISAEIKGLGDEIESIKKQNNIWKATKGDKINIGGNIIVTRREFDKKIAEKDEEIKKHKKTKNIKEQMLEFLQKMKRYHQIYFAEGISNNIMDYASQHFGFFEFQFEIIKKLNDEYHHI
;
A
#
# COMPACT_ATOMS: atom_id res chain seq x y z
N MET A 1 -34.09 21.75 6.74
CA MET A 1 -35.11 21.09 5.90
C MET A 1 -36.23 22.10 5.67
N PRO A 2 -36.75 22.26 4.45
CA PRO A 2 -37.96 23.06 4.24
C PRO A 2 -39.13 22.37 4.96
N VAL A 3 -39.83 23.12 5.80
CA VAL A 3 -41.08 22.69 6.45
C VAL A 3 -42.19 23.50 5.82
N THR A 4 -43.15 22.83 5.18
CA THR A 4 -44.34 23.50 4.66
C THR A 4 -45.47 23.32 5.65
N THR A 5 -45.86 24.41 6.30
CA THR A 5 -46.96 24.45 7.26
C THR A 5 -48.27 24.80 6.57
N PHE A 6 -49.28 23.96 6.75
CA PHE A 6 -50.65 24.19 6.30
C PHE A 6 -51.57 24.35 7.50
N THR A 7 -52.29 25.46 7.60
CA THR A 7 -53.32 25.64 8.64
C THR A 7 -54.66 25.19 8.08
N LEU A 8 -55.20 24.09 8.61
CA LEU A 8 -56.48 23.55 8.21
C LEU A 8 -57.55 24.08 9.17
N LYS A 9 -58.44 24.94 8.66
CA LYS A 9 -59.54 25.57 9.43
C LYS A 9 -60.86 24.93 9.03
N VAL A 10 -61.56 24.33 9.99
CA VAL A 10 -62.88 23.72 9.78
C VAL A 10 -63.97 24.77 10.05
N PRO A 11 -64.71 25.26 9.03
CA PRO A 11 -65.59 26.42 9.20
C PRO A 11 -66.77 26.16 10.14
N SER A 12 -67.24 24.92 10.23
CA SER A 12 -68.41 24.54 11.04
C SER A 12 -68.15 24.37 12.54
N THR A 13 -66.88 24.27 12.95
CA THR A 13 -66.50 24.07 14.36
C THR A 13 -65.50 25.10 14.89
N GLY A 14 -64.99 25.99 14.03
CA GLY A 14 -63.92 26.93 14.37
C GLY A 14 -62.56 26.28 14.66
N TYR A 15 -62.45 24.95 14.51
CA TYR A 15 -61.24 24.21 14.82
C TYR A 15 -60.14 24.50 13.79
N GLU A 16 -59.01 25.01 14.26
CA GLU A 16 -57.80 25.21 13.47
C GLU A 16 -56.73 24.21 13.90
N LYS A 17 -56.14 23.51 12.92
CA LYS A 17 -55.00 22.63 13.14
C LYS A 17 -53.91 22.89 12.12
N THR A 18 -52.75 23.32 12.61
CA THR A 18 -51.55 23.47 11.81
C THR A 18 -50.89 22.11 11.60
N ILE A 19 -50.71 21.71 10.36
CA ILE A 19 -50.03 20.48 9.94
C ILE A 19 -48.71 20.88 9.29
N SER A 20 -47.60 20.45 9.88
CA SER A 20 -46.26 20.60 9.32
C SER A 20 -45.94 19.39 8.45
N LEU A 21 -45.84 19.58 7.14
CA LEU A 21 -45.36 18.56 6.21
C LEU A 21 -43.87 18.77 5.91
N THR A 22 -43.05 17.79 6.28
CA THR A 22 -41.64 17.72 5.90
C THR A 22 -41.53 16.90 4.62
N VAL A 23 -41.41 17.57 3.48
CA VAL A 23 -41.20 16.89 2.19
C VAL A 23 -39.74 16.47 2.10
N ASN A 24 -39.48 15.17 2.26
CA ASN A 24 -38.16 14.57 2.05
C ASN A 24 -37.85 14.45 0.54
N GLU A 25 -37.61 15.58 -0.13
CA GLU A 25 -37.09 15.58 -1.49
C GLU A 25 -35.69 14.92 -1.52
N LYS A 26 -35.52 13.84 -2.30
CA LYS A 26 -34.20 13.24 -2.55
C LYS A 26 -33.28 14.31 -3.19
N PRO A 27 -32.04 14.49 -2.73
CA PRO A 27 -31.10 15.39 -3.42
C PRO A 27 -30.85 14.92 -4.84
N ASN A 28 -30.67 15.86 -5.77
CA ASN A 28 -30.47 15.54 -7.19
C ASN A 28 -29.15 14.80 -7.47
N PHE A 29 -28.16 14.99 -6.59
CA PHE A 29 -26.81 14.47 -6.73
C PHE A 29 -26.22 14.03 -5.39
N THR A 30 -25.23 13.13 -5.47
CA THR A 30 -24.41 12.65 -4.36
C THR A 30 -22.93 12.87 -4.68
N VAL A 31 -22.20 13.41 -3.72
CA VAL A 31 -20.77 13.76 -3.76
C VAL A 31 -19.98 12.71 -2.99
N PHE A 32 -18.96 12.15 -3.63
CA PHE A 32 -17.97 11.28 -3.00
C PHE A 32 -16.57 11.89 -3.16
N THR A 33 -15.72 11.78 -2.16
CA THR A 33 -14.31 12.18 -2.28
C THR A 33 -13.48 11.08 -2.92
N GLU A 34 -12.67 11.39 -3.93
CA GLU A 34 -11.64 10.53 -4.51
C GLU A 34 -10.25 11.11 -4.17
N PRO A 35 -9.16 10.32 -4.28
CA PRO A 35 -7.81 10.87 -4.35
C PRO A 35 -7.73 11.90 -5.48
N PHE A 36 -6.88 12.92 -5.33
CA PHE A 36 -6.52 13.82 -6.44
C PHE A 36 -5.54 13.11 -7.36
N LEU A 37 -5.89 13.13 -8.64
CA LEU A 37 -5.27 12.31 -9.68
C LEU A 37 -4.44 13.17 -10.64
N SER A 38 -3.86 14.28 -10.15
CA SER A 38 -3.07 15.22 -10.96
C SER A 38 -1.60 15.41 -10.51
N GLU A 39 -1.13 14.73 -9.45
CA GLU A 39 0.30 14.38 -9.28
C GLU A 39 0.42 12.96 -8.72
N PRO A 40 1.34 12.09 -9.20
CA PRO A 40 1.36 10.70 -8.75
C PRO A 40 1.98 10.59 -7.35
N GLU A 41 2.70 11.65 -6.97
CA GLU A 41 3.26 11.94 -5.67
C GLU A 41 2.30 12.75 -4.77
N SER A 42 1.08 13.07 -5.22
CA SER A 42 0.04 13.80 -4.45
C SER A 42 -1.14 12.91 -4.08
N ILE A 43 -1.01 11.59 -4.27
CA ILE A 43 -1.99 10.59 -3.84
C ILE A 43 -2.14 10.75 -2.33
N ASN A 44 -3.20 11.45 -1.95
CA ASN A 44 -3.37 11.99 -0.62
C ASN A 44 -3.15 10.90 0.42
N TYR A 45 -2.06 11.08 1.17
CA TYR A 45 -1.36 10.15 2.07
C TYR A 45 -2.23 9.31 3.01
N ASN A 46 -3.52 9.60 3.06
CA ASN A 46 -4.41 9.29 4.14
C ASN A 46 -5.88 9.11 3.73
N LEU A 47 -6.25 9.26 2.45
CA LEU A 47 -7.64 9.02 2.00
C LEU A 47 -7.85 7.51 1.72
N ASP A 48 -8.52 6.82 2.64
CA ASP A 48 -9.06 5.49 2.39
C ASP A 48 -10.32 5.63 1.51
N ARG A 49 -10.23 5.07 0.29
CA ARG A 49 -11.38 4.84 -0.56
C ARG A 49 -11.31 3.52 -1.36
N TYR A 50 -12.06 2.56 -0.85
CA TYR A 50 -13.10 1.77 -1.53
C TYR A 50 -12.74 0.79 -2.65
N ILE A 51 -13.31 -0.40 -2.48
CA ILE A 51 -13.57 -1.46 -3.45
C ILE A 51 -14.36 -0.91 -4.65
N LYS A 52 -14.02 -1.34 -5.87
CA LYS A 52 -14.79 -0.99 -7.08
C LYS A 52 -16.17 -1.66 -7.03
N GLU A 53 -17.18 -0.92 -6.60
CA GLU A 53 -18.58 -1.32 -6.75
C GLU A 53 -19.31 -0.39 -7.72
N ASP A 54 -19.87 -0.96 -8.78
CA ASP A 54 -20.84 -0.27 -9.65
C ASP A 54 -22.20 -0.08 -8.96
N THR A 55 -22.42 -0.68 -7.78
CA THR A 55 -23.59 -0.45 -6.89
C THR A 55 -23.20 -0.64 -5.43
N GLN A 56 -23.52 0.31 -4.54
CA GLN A 56 -23.08 0.39 -3.11
C GLN A 56 -23.46 -0.79 -2.17
N ALA A 57 -24.02 -1.89 -2.69
CA ALA A 57 -24.52 -3.03 -1.91
C ALA A 57 -23.65 -4.30 -2.04
N GLY A 58 -22.70 -4.34 -2.98
CA GLY A 58 -21.96 -5.52 -3.38
C GLY A 58 -20.78 -5.92 -2.47
N SER A 59 -19.88 -5.00 -2.08
CA SER A 59 -18.67 -5.37 -1.31
C SER A 59 -18.99 -5.78 0.12
N ILE A 60 -20.05 -5.21 0.67
CA ILE A 60 -20.61 -5.60 1.96
C ILE A 60 -20.91 -7.10 1.99
N THR A 61 -21.48 -7.64 0.91
CA THR A 61 -21.81 -9.07 0.78
C THR A 61 -20.61 -9.97 0.46
N LYS A 62 -19.42 -9.40 0.27
CA LYS A 62 -18.20 -10.09 -0.21
C LYS A 62 -17.07 -10.18 0.82
N CYS A 63 -17.26 -9.65 2.03
CA CYS A 63 -16.39 -9.91 3.16
C CYS A 63 -16.62 -11.35 3.65
N THR A 64 -15.63 -12.22 3.43
CA THR A 64 -15.70 -13.67 3.72
C THR A 64 -15.46 -13.98 5.20
N ARG A 65 -14.72 -13.13 5.91
CA ARG A 65 -14.39 -13.27 7.34
C ARG A 65 -14.11 -11.91 7.96
N GLY A 66 -14.42 -11.74 9.25
CA GLY A 66 -14.19 -10.50 9.99
C GLY A 66 -15.23 -9.40 9.78
N ARG A 67 -16.41 -9.78 9.27
CA ARG A 67 -17.51 -8.87 8.90
C ARG A 67 -17.86 -7.82 9.97
N GLU A 68 -17.98 -8.23 11.22
CA GLU A 68 -18.31 -7.33 12.34
C GLU A 68 -17.25 -6.26 12.58
N LEU A 69 -15.97 -6.61 12.42
CA LEU A 69 -14.84 -5.69 12.55
C LEU A 69 -14.82 -4.71 11.39
N TYR A 70 -15.03 -5.19 10.16
CA TYR A 70 -15.20 -4.32 8.99
C TYR A 70 -16.33 -3.30 9.19
N ASP A 71 -17.46 -3.75 9.75
CA ASP A 71 -18.60 -2.87 10.03
C ASP A 71 -18.31 -1.84 11.13
N GLN A 72 -17.51 -2.19 12.14
CA GLN A 72 -16.99 -1.23 13.12
C GLN A 72 -16.06 -0.18 12.49
N TYR A 73 -15.18 -0.58 11.57
CA TYR A 73 -14.27 0.34 10.87
C TYR A 73 -15.00 1.30 9.91
N TYR A 74 -15.98 0.80 9.14
CA TYR A 74 -16.53 1.53 7.99
C TYR A 74 -17.99 1.95 8.14
N LEU A 75 -18.86 1.14 8.74
CA LEU A 75 -20.30 1.43 8.83
C LEU A 75 -20.69 2.31 10.02
N LYS A 76 -19.83 2.44 11.04
CA LYS A 76 -20.06 3.32 12.20
C LYS A 76 -20.48 4.75 11.81
N ASN A 77 -19.86 5.32 10.77
CA ASN A 77 -20.13 6.68 10.30
C ASN A 77 -21.05 6.75 9.06
N ARG A 78 -21.74 5.66 8.69
CA ARG A 78 -22.72 5.70 7.59
C ARG A 78 -23.81 6.73 7.86
N ILE A 79 -24.25 7.42 6.81
CA ILE A 79 -25.39 8.34 6.85
C ILE A 79 -26.37 7.98 5.75
N ARG A 80 -27.59 8.52 5.80
CA ARG A 80 -28.57 8.35 4.73
C ARG A 80 -28.62 9.58 3.83
N ILE A 81 -28.56 9.40 2.52
CA ILE A 81 -28.67 10.46 1.51
C ILE A 81 -29.89 10.15 0.64
N GLY A 82 -31.01 10.81 0.95
CA GLY A 82 -32.31 10.45 0.39
C GLY A 82 -32.72 9.04 0.82
N SER A 83 -32.86 8.14 -0.16
CA SER A 83 -33.21 6.72 0.04
C SER A 83 -32.01 5.82 0.35
N GLU A 84 -30.82 6.15 -0.12
CA GLU A 84 -29.62 5.31 -0.08
C GLU A 84 -28.80 5.47 1.21
N ASP A 85 -28.14 4.38 1.62
CA ASP A 85 -27.06 4.41 2.62
C ASP A 85 -25.77 4.90 1.97
N TYR A 86 -25.17 5.93 2.54
CA TYR A 86 -23.90 6.50 2.12
C TYR A 86 -22.81 6.16 3.14
N ILE A 87 -21.75 5.53 2.65
CA ILE A 87 -20.54 5.21 3.42
C ILE A 87 -19.49 6.29 3.10
N PRO A 88 -19.02 7.06 4.09
CA PRO A 88 -18.03 8.10 3.84
C PRO A 88 -16.63 7.54 3.61
N SER A 89 -15.85 8.22 2.78
CA SER A 89 -14.38 8.05 2.75
C SER A 89 -13.77 8.59 4.04
N TYR A 90 -12.59 8.07 4.41
CA TYR A 90 -11.87 8.48 5.61
C TYR A 90 -10.54 9.12 5.23
N LEU A 91 -10.32 10.37 5.61
CA LEU A 91 -9.07 11.10 5.42
C LEU A 91 -8.38 11.28 6.77
N ARG A 92 -7.19 10.69 6.99
CA ARG A 92 -6.34 11.14 8.10
C ARG A 92 -5.65 12.48 7.80
N MET A 93 -5.50 13.35 8.80
CA MET A 93 -4.73 14.59 8.66
C MET A 93 -3.83 14.84 9.87
N PHE A 94 -2.59 15.22 9.59
CA PHE A 94 -1.72 15.87 10.57
C PHE A 94 -2.14 17.33 10.75
N GLU A 95 -2.03 17.83 11.98
CA GLU A 95 -1.85 19.27 12.20
C GLU A 95 -0.72 19.80 11.32
N LYS A 96 -0.97 20.91 10.62
CA LYS A 96 -0.02 21.56 9.71
C LYS A 96 0.54 20.57 8.66
N HIS A 97 -0.37 19.81 8.02
CA HIS A 97 -0.04 18.72 7.10
C HIS A 97 1.10 19.03 6.10
N LYS A 98 1.05 20.20 5.45
CA LYS A 98 2.08 20.65 4.50
C LYS A 98 3.46 20.85 5.13
N GLU A 99 3.53 21.40 6.34
CA GLU A 99 4.81 21.59 7.05
C GLU A 99 5.47 20.24 7.39
N LYS A 100 4.68 19.20 7.63
CA LYS A 100 5.17 17.85 8.01
C LYS A 100 5.47 16.94 6.82
N THR A 101 4.72 17.07 5.72
CA THR A 101 4.80 16.16 4.56
C THR A 101 5.41 16.80 3.31
N GLY A 102 5.60 18.13 3.32
CA GLY A 102 5.95 18.93 2.15
C GLY A 102 4.79 19.24 1.20
N LYS A 103 3.59 18.64 1.38
CA LYS A 103 2.50 18.71 0.40
C LYS A 103 1.16 19.17 0.96
N GLU A 104 0.37 19.83 0.12
CA GLU A 104 -1.03 20.16 0.41
C GLU A 104 -1.90 18.89 0.26
N VAL A 105 -3.08 18.86 0.89
CA VAL A 105 -4.07 17.79 0.69
C VAL A 105 -5.12 18.28 -0.30
N LEU A 106 -5.05 17.79 -1.52
CA LEU A 106 -5.97 18.09 -2.62
C LEU A 106 -6.83 16.85 -2.85
N LEU A 107 -8.16 16.91 -2.79
CA LEU A 107 -9.02 15.78 -3.17
C LEU A 107 -9.75 16.07 -4.47
N SER A 108 -10.13 15.00 -5.18
CA SER A 108 -11.16 15.11 -6.20
C SER A 108 -12.54 14.84 -5.60
N LEU A 109 -13.57 15.34 -6.25
CA LEU A 109 -14.95 14.98 -5.97
C LEU A 109 -15.54 14.25 -7.17
N LYS A 110 -16.12 13.07 -6.94
CA LYS A 110 -16.95 12.31 -7.88
C LYS A 110 -18.41 12.62 -7.57
N ILE A 111 -19.11 13.21 -8.54
CA ILE A 111 -20.50 13.62 -8.43
C ILE A 111 -21.34 12.68 -9.29
N THR A 112 -22.20 11.91 -8.64
CA THR A 112 -23.25 11.13 -9.30
C THR A 112 -24.56 11.91 -9.23
N TYR A 113 -25.38 11.90 -10.28
CA TYR A 113 -26.60 12.68 -10.35
C TYR A 113 -27.70 11.93 -11.12
N ASN A 114 -28.95 12.33 -10.91
CA ASN A 114 -30.10 11.74 -11.61
C ASN A 114 -30.55 12.55 -12.83
N ASP A 115 -30.27 13.86 -12.82
CA ASP A 115 -30.69 14.81 -13.84
C ASP A 115 -29.62 15.92 -13.95
N ARG A 116 -29.01 16.02 -15.13
CA ARG A 116 -27.92 16.96 -15.45
C ARG A 116 -28.39 18.42 -15.44
N ASP A 117 -29.59 18.71 -15.95
CA ASP A 117 -30.11 20.08 -16.00
C ASP A 117 -30.50 20.60 -14.62
N LYS A 118 -30.95 19.72 -13.72
CA LYS A 118 -31.14 20.03 -12.29
C LYS A 118 -29.82 20.23 -11.53
N LEU A 119 -28.71 19.66 -12.02
CA LEU A 119 -27.38 19.87 -11.44
C LEU A 119 -26.83 21.25 -11.82
N ILE A 120 -27.05 21.69 -13.06
CA ILE A 120 -26.67 23.03 -13.53
C ILE A 120 -27.33 24.12 -12.63
N LYS A 121 -26.52 25.09 -12.17
CA LYS A 121 -26.87 26.12 -11.17
C LYS A 121 -27.21 25.58 -9.77
N ASP A 122 -26.96 24.31 -9.46
CA ASP A 122 -26.76 23.89 -8.07
C ASP A 122 -25.33 24.22 -7.61
N LYS A 123 -25.04 23.97 -6.33
CA LYS A 123 -23.70 24.14 -5.77
C LYS A 123 -23.38 23.09 -4.71
N ILE A 124 -22.10 22.86 -4.51
CA ILE A 124 -21.56 22.19 -3.32
C ILE A 124 -21.11 23.28 -2.34
N THR A 125 -21.61 23.25 -1.11
CA THR A 125 -21.04 24.01 0.01
C THR A 125 -20.51 23.06 1.08
N LEU A 126 -19.59 23.55 1.92
CA LEU A 126 -18.86 22.76 2.89
C LEU A 126 -19.22 23.20 4.31
N ASP A 127 -19.70 22.25 5.12
CA ASP A 127 -19.97 22.43 6.55
C ASP A 127 -18.96 21.61 7.38
N TYR A 128 -18.15 22.31 8.18
CA TYR A 128 -16.98 21.77 8.88
C TYR A 128 -16.53 22.71 10.01
N ASP A 129 -15.74 22.21 10.97
CA ASP A 129 -15.14 23.04 12.01
C ASP A 129 -14.07 24.00 11.44
N ALA A 130 -14.47 25.25 11.23
CA ALA A 130 -13.61 26.31 10.73
C ALA A 130 -12.57 26.82 11.77
N SER A 131 -12.60 26.37 13.02
CA SER A 131 -11.52 26.61 13.99
C SER A 131 -10.33 25.66 13.74
N LEU A 132 -10.61 24.41 13.35
CA LEU A 132 -9.63 23.36 13.07
C LEU A 132 -9.13 23.41 11.62
N PHE A 133 -10.02 23.60 10.64
CA PHE A 133 -9.69 23.46 9.23
C PHE A 133 -9.81 24.75 8.41
N GLU A 134 -9.15 24.77 7.27
CA GLU A 134 -9.43 25.66 6.15
C GLU A 134 -9.67 24.77 4.92
N ILE A 135 -10.88 24.83 4.36
CA ILE A 135 -11.30 23.94 3.28
C ILE A 135 -12.03 24.76 2.22
N GLY A 136 -11.74 24.49 0.95
CA GLY A 136 -12.43 25.09 -0.17
C GLY A 136 -11.89 24.61 -1.51
N PHE A 137 -12.28 25.30 -2.58
CA PHE A 137 -11.92 24.95 -3.94
C PHE A 137 -10.77 25.84 -4.43
N THR A 138 -9.84 25.21 -5.13
CA THR A 138 -8.63 25.83 -5.69
C THR A 138 -8.58 25.64 -7.21
N ASP A 139 -7.95 26.59 -7.90
CA ASP A 139 -7.67 26.52 -9.34
C ASP A 139 -6.17 26.36 -9.64
N ASP A 140 -5.30 26.43 -8.63
CA ASP A 140 -3.83 26.40 -8.73
C ASP A 140 -3.16 25.36 -7.79
N GLY A 141 -3.94 24.71 -6.91
CA GLY A 141 -3.46 23.74 -5.92
C GLY A 141 -2.95 24.35 -4.61
N ALA A 142 -2.89 25.68 -4.52
CA ALA A 142 -2.23 26.42 -3.44
C ALA A 142 -3.11 27.50 -2.80
N THR A 143 -4.06 28.05 -3.55
CA THR A 143 -4.92 29.16 -3.14
C THR A 143 -6.37 28.68 -3.08
N ILE A 144 -7.02 28.86 -1.93
CA ILE A 144 -8.47 28.59 -1.80
C ILE A 144 -9.20 29.84 -2.29
N ASN A 145 -9.81 29.72 -3.46
CA ASN A 145 -10.48 30.82 -4.15
C ASN A 145 -11.95 30.98 -3.68
N THR A 146 -12.57 29.89 -3.25
CA THR A 146 -13.98 29.86 -2.83
C THR A 146 -14.26 28.69 -1.87
N LYS A 147 -15.28 28.80 -1.02
CA LYS A 147 -15.82 27.69 -0.21
C LYS A 147 -16.99 26.96 -0.86
N GLU A 148 -17.43 27.44 -2.03
CA GLU A 148 -18.56 26.90 -2.78
C GLU A 148 -18.14 26.58 -4.21
N PHE A 149 -18.52 25.41 -4.71
CA PHE A 149 -18.38 25.05 -6.12
C PHE A 149 -19.76 25.12 -6.79
N VAL A 150 -19.91 25.95 -7.82
CA VAL A 150 -21.16 26.10 -8.58
C VAL A 150 -21.09 25.29 -9.86
N PHE A 151 -22.10 24.48 -10.15
CA PHE A 151 -22.16 23.70 -11.39
C PHE A 151 -22.59 24.60 -12.55
N GLU A 152 -21.62 25.20 -13.24
CA GLU A 152 -21.86 26.03 -14.43
C GLU A 152 -22.04 25.20 -15.70
N LYS A 153 -22.86 25.68 -16.64
CA LYS A 153 -23.14 24.98 -17.92
C LYS A 153 -21.87 24.66 -18.73
N LYS A 154 -20.84 25.52 -18.64
CA LYS A 154 -19.55 25.36 -19.35
C LYS A 154 -18.84 24.04 -19.03
N TYR A 155 -19.03 23.51 -17.82
CA TYR A 155 -18.44 22.24 -17.39
C TYR A 155 -19.10 21.01 -18.01
N PHE A 156 -20.12 21.16 -18.85
CA PHE A 156 -20.85 20.06 -19.48
C PHE A 156 -20.96 20.21 -21.01
N THR A 157 -20.32 21.22 -21.60
CA THR A 157 -20.37 21.50 -23.05
C THR A 157 -19.09 21.11 -23.80
N GLU A 158 -18.08 20.62 -23.07
CA GLU A 158 -16.77 20.21 -23.58
C GLU A 158 -16.43 18.86 -22.94
N ASP A 159 -15.87 17.92 -23.71
CA ASP A 159 -15.54 16.56 -23.23
C ASP A 159 -14.54 16.59 -22.04
N VAL A 160 -13.69 17.62 -22.00
CA VAL A 160 -12.78 17.92 -20.89
C VAL A 160 -12.69 19.44 -20.72
N TYR A 161 -13.14 19.98 -19.59
CA TYR A 161 -12.95 21.40 -19.27
C TYR A 161 -11.69 21.61 -18.41
N THR A 162 -10.60 22.01 -19.06
CA THR A 162 -9.33 22.32 -18.40
C THR A 162 -9.29 23.79 -17.97
N ILE A 163 -9.03 24.11 -16.70
CA ILE A 163 -8.71 25.50 -16.33
C ILE A 163 -7.22 25.75 -16.58
N PRO A 164 -6.85 26.70 -17.46
CA PRO A 164 -5.45 27.00 -17.74
C PRO A 164 -4.82 27.79 -16.59
N VAL A 165 -3.93 27.15 -15.83
CA VAL A 165 -3.09 27.83 -14.84
C VAL A 165 -2.00 28.61 -15.57
N LYS A 166 -1.93 29.93 -15.34
CA LYS A 166 -0.80 30.76 -15.79
C LYS A 166 0.39 30.57 -14.85
N ASN A 167 1.23 29.57 -15.12
CA ASN A 167 2.63 29.53 -14.70
C ASN A 167 3.46 28.75 -15.74
N GLY A 168 4.74 29.09 -15.87
CA GLY A 168 5.57 28.71 -17.02
C GLY A 168 5.85 27.21 -17.17
N ASP A 169 5.92 26.76 -18.43
CA ASP A 169 6.46 25.49 -18.98
C ASP A 169 6.07 24.14 -18.36
N ARG A 170 5.29 24.08 -17.27
CA ARG A 170 4.62 22.87 -16.78
C ARG A 170 3.18 23.13 -16.39
N LYS A 171 2.30 22.23 -16.82
CA LYS A 171 0.84 22.38 -16.74
C LYS A 171 0.27 21.59 -15.56
N ASN A 172 0.30 22.15 -14.35
CA ASN A 172 -0.65 21.71 -13.33
C ASN A 172 -2.05 22.13 -13.82
N VAL A 173 -2.89 21.18 -14.21
CA VAL A 173 -4.23 21.46 -14.73
C VAL A 173 -5.27 20.89 -13.79
N PHE A 174 -6.10 21.77 -13.24
CA PHE A 174 -7.20 21.43 -12.36
C PHE A 174 -8.42 21.10 -13.22
N ASP A 175 -8.41 19.88 -13.73
CA ASP A 175 -9.37 19.37 -14.71
C ASP A 175 -10.78 19.21 -14.10
N VAL A 176 -11.80 19.45 -14.92
CA VAL A 176 -13.19 19.12 -14.64
C VAL A 176 -13.67 18.21 -15.77
N PHE A 177 -13.90 16.94 -15.47
CA PHE A 177 -14.38 15.96 -16.46
C PHE A 177 -15.90 15.90 -16.44
N ALA A 178 -16.49 16.17 -17.59
CA ALA A 178 -17.89 15.94 -17.89
C ALA A 178 -18.09 14.52 -18.45
N PRO A 179 -19.33 14.02 -18.51
CA PRO A 179 -19.68 12.96 -19.45
C PRO A 179 -19.23 13.34 -20.87
N THR A 180 -18.68 12.36 -21.60
CA THR A 180 -18.39 12.50 -23.04
C THR A 180 -19.65 12.41 -23.90
N SER A 181 -20.78 12.06 -23.27
CA SER A 181 -22.08 11.91 -23.88
C SER A 181 -22.93 13.18 -23.80
N ASN A 182 -23.49 13.57 -24.95
CA ASN A 182 -24.54 14.58 -25.04
C ASN A 182 -25.95 14.01 -24.79
N ASP A 183 -26.08 12.72 -24.51
CA ASP A 183 -27.36 12.11 -24.15
C ASP A 183 -27.75 12.51 -22.71
N PRO A 184 -28.89 13.19 -22.49
CA PRO A 184 -29.33 13.59 -21.15
C PRO A 184 -29.78 12.42 -20.27
N THR A 185 -29.90 11.20 -20.82
CA THR A 185 -30.14 9.97 -20.06
C THR A 185 -28.85 9.34 -19.53
N ASP A 186 -27.68 9.79 -19.99
CA ASP A 186 -26.39 9.27 -19.56
C ASP A 186 -26.03 9.75 -18.15
N LYS A 187 -25.50 8.82 -17.37
CA LYS A 187 -25.25 8.97 -15.92
C LYS A 187 -23.76 8.90 -15.59
N GLU A 188 -22.88 9.16 -16.55
CA GLU A 188 -21.44 9.22 -16.29
C GLU A 188 -21.15 10.18 -15.11
N PRO A 189 -20.30 9.79 -14.14
CA PRO A 189 -20.00 10.63 -13.00
C PRO A 189 -19.21 11.89 -13.40
N PHE A 190 -19.63 13.04 -12.91
CA PHE A 190 -18.92 14.31 -13.07
C PHE A 190 -17.77 14.42 -12.07
N MET A 191 -16.57 14.79 -12.52
CA MET A 191 -15.36 14.84 -11.68
C MET A 191 -14.85 16.27 -11.50
N ILE A 192 -14.60 16.68 -10.25
CA ILE A 192 -13.99 17.97 -9.90
C ILE A 192 -12.64 17.70 -9.21
N HIS A 193 -11.53 18.05 -9.85
CA HIS A 193 -10.19 17.94 -9.26
C HIS A 193 -9.80 19.27 -8.60
N LYS A 194 -10.43 19.66 -7.46
CA LYS A 194 -10.25 21.02 -6.87
C LYS A 194 -10.35 21.18 -5.35
N LEU A 195 -10.62 20.13 -4.55
CA LEU A 195 -10.89 20.34 -3.12
C LEU A 195 -9.59 20.42 -2.30
N LEU A 196 -9.18 21.61 -1.89
CA LEU A 196 -8.02 21.81 -1.00
C LEU A 196 -8.46 21.77 0.48
N ILE A 197 -7.77 20.95 1.28
CA ILE A 197 -8.05 20.72 2.70
C ILE A 197 -6.78 21.01 3.52
N ARG A 198 -6.87 21.94 4.47
CA ARG A 198 -5.79 22.28 5.41
C ARG A 198 -6.22 22.09 6.85
N CYS A 199 -5.37 21.44 7.63
CA CYS A 199 -5.53 21.28 9.06
C CYS A 199 -4.64 22.30 9.79
N LYS A 200 -5.26 23.27 10.46
CA LYS A 200 -4.57 24.41 11.11
C LYS A 200 -4.12 24.12 12.54
N LYS A 201 -4.82 23.20 13.22
CA LYS A 201 -4.63 22.84 14.62
C LYS A 201 -4.82 21.35 14.83
N GLY A 202 -4.10 20.78 15.80
CA GLY A 202 -4.31 19.41 16.26
C GLY A 202 -5.71 19.19 16.83
N PHE A 203 -6.19 17.96 16.69
CA PHE A 203 -7.49 17.50 17.20
C PHE A 203 -7.39 16.02 17.58
N SER A 204 -8.27 15.53 18.45
CA SER A 204 -8.21 14.16 19.02
C SER A 204 -9.33 13.23 18.56
N GLU A 205 -10.46 13.78 18.08
CA GLU A 205 -11.66 13.03 17.71
C GLU A 205 -12.00 13.13 16.22
N GLU A 206 -12.72 12.15 15.66
CA GLU A 206 -13.15 12.14 14.26
C GLU A 206 -13.96 13.40 13.91
N GLN A 207 -13.45 14.21 12.99
CA GLN A 207 -14.11 15.41 12.48
C GLN A 207 -14.92 15.11 11.21
N LYS A 208 -15.91 15.93 10.92
CA LYS A 208 -16.84 15.72 9.80
C LYS A 208 -16.83 16.92 8.86
N VAL A 209 -16.64 16.66 7.58
CA VAL A 209 -16.84 17.63 6.50
C VAL A 209 -18.08 17.17 5.73
N THR A 210 -19.19 17.87 5.96
CA THR A 210 -20.46 17.57 5.30
C THR A 210 -20.56 18.38 4.02
N PHE A 211 -20.83 17.71 2.90
CA PHE A 211 -21.12 18.37 1.63
C PHE A 211 -22.63 18.65 1.57
N LEU A 212 -22.99 19.91 1.29
CA LEU A 212 -24.38 20.38 1.23
C LEU A 212 -24.71 20.92 -0.18
N ASN A 213 -25.96 20.78 -0.62
CA ASN A 213 -26.45 21.42 -1.84
C ASN A 213 -27.00 22.84 -1.60
N LYS A 214 -27.47 23.53 -2.66
CA LYS A 214 -28.08 24.87 -2.53
C LYS A 214 -29.27 24.97 -1.56
N LYS A 215 -29.95 23.85 -1.27
CA LYS A 215 -31.08 23.74 -0.32
C LYS A 215 -30.63 23.40 1.12
N GLY A 216 -29.32 23.28 1.38
CA GLY A 216 -28.78 22.85 2.67
C GLY A 216 -29.03 21.38 2.99
N GLN A 217 -29.31 20.54 1.98
CA GLN A 217 -29.46 19.10 2.15
C GLN A 217 -28.09 18.42 2.06
N LYS A 218 -27.86 17.37 2.86
CA LYS A 218 -26.64 16.58 2.81
C LYS A 218 -26.57 15.81 1.49
N VAL A 219 -25.48 16.00 0.76
CA VAL A 219 -25.16 15.33 -0.52
C VAL A 219 -23.87 14.52 -0.45
N GLY A 220 -23.10 14.63 0.63
CA GLY A 220 -21.95 13.76 0.87
C GLY A 220 -21.39 13.96 2.28
N LEU A 221 -20.44 13.12 2.66
CA LEU A 221 -19.69 13.23 3.91
C LEU A 221 -18.26 12.69 3.72
N LEU A 222 -17.29 13.43 4.25
CA LEU A 222 -15.92 13.00 4.47
C LEU A 222 -15.67 12.97 5.99
N ILE A 223 -15.10 11.87 6.49
CA ILE A 223 -14.62 11.79 7.88
C ILE A 223 -13.15 12.16 7.89
N ILE A 224 -12.76 13.15 8.68
CA ILE A 224 -11.37 13.48 8.91
C ILE A 224 -10.92 12.90 10.27
N LYS A 225 -9.98 11.97 10.24
CA LYS A 225 -9.35 11.42 11.45
C LYS A 225 -8.04 12.16 11.76
N PRO A 226 -7.65 12.32 13.04
CA PRO A 226 -6.33 12.84 13.34
C PRO A 226 -5.26 11.81 13.02
N THR A 227 -4.06 12.28 12.68
CA THR A 227 -2.85 11.46 12.78
C THR A 227 -1.69 12.30 13.30
N THR A 228 -0.87 11.68 14.14
CA THR A 228 0.37 12.22 14.72
C THR A 228 1.61 11.52 14.18
N GLU A 229 1.45 10.36 13.53
CA GLU A 229 2.52 9.45 13.16
C GLU A 229 2.62 9.29 11.65
N VAL A 230 3.83 9.53 11.12
CA VAL A 230 4.33 9.00 9.86
C VAL A 230 5.38 7.95 10.24
N TYR A 231 5.34 6.77 9.63
CA TYR A 231 6.37 5.78 9.85
C TYR A 231 7.61 6.14 9.04
N HIS A 232 8.53 6.87 9.66
CA HIS A 232 9.85 7.14 9.09
C HIS A 232 10.71 5.90 9.24
N SER A 233 10.80 5.11 8.18
CA SER A 233 11.61 3.91 8.21
C SER A 233 13.09 4.28 8.33
N LYS A 234 13.79 3.61 9.24
CA LYS A 234 15.25 3.76 9.36
C LYS A 234 16.00 2.91 8.34
N ARG A 235 15.29 2.05 7.60
CA ARG A 235 15.87 1.09 6.67
C ARG A 235 16.21 1.75 5.34
N LYS A 236 17.45 1.56 4.91
CA LYS A 236 17.97 2.10 3.66
C LYS A 236 17.81 1.10 2.52
N PHE A 237 17.42 1.57 1.34
CA PHE A 237 17.40 0.70 0.16
C PHE A 237 18.82 0.50 -0.40
N ARG A 238 19.16 -0.75 -0.68
CA ARG A 238 20.38 -1.14 -1.40
C ARG A 238 19.98 -1.92 -2.65
N PHE A 239 20.27 -1.35 -3.81
CA PHE A 239 20.07 -2.00 -5.10
C PHE A 239 21.34 -2.75 -5.50
N ILE A 240 21.23 -4.03 -5.83
CA ILE A 240 22.36 -4.89 -6.20
C ILE A 240 22.21 -5.27 -7.68
N LYS A 241 23.08 -4.71 -8.53
CA LYS A 241 23.20 -5.07 -9.94
C LYS A 241 23.85 -6.46 -10.05
N VAL A 242 23.04 -7.49 -10.28
CA VAL A 242 23.52 -8.87 -10.44
C VAL A 242 23.99 -9.06 -11.88
N PHE A 243 25.18 -9.62 -12.09
CA PHE A 243 25.70 -9.89 -13.43
C PHE A 243 26.47 -11.22 -13.49
N ARG A 244 26.38 -11.90 -14.62
CA ARG A 244 27.18 -13.09 -14.90
C ARG A 244 28.56 -12.68 -15.36
N LYS A 245 29.57 -13.39 -14.88
CA LYS A 245 30.99 -13.15 -15.08
C LYS A 245 31.39 -12.90 -16.54
N SER A 246 30.90 -13.71 -17.49
CA SER A 246 31.19 -13.55 -18.92
C SER A 246 30.23 -12.61 -19.67
N HIS A 247 29.25 -12.00 -19.00
CA HIS A 247 28.18 -11.24 -19.65
C HIS A 247 27.89 -9.85 -19.06
N LYS A 248 28.76 -9.32 -18.19
CA LYS A 248 28.55 -8.07 -17.43
C LYS A 248 27.91 -6.92 -18.22
N GLU A 249 28.48 -6.53 -19.36
CA GLU A 249 27.93 -5.42 -20.17
C GLU A 249 26.53 -5.71 -20.71
N ASN A 250 26.30 -6.93 -21.19
CA ASN A 250 25.01 -7.33 -21.75
C ASN A 250 23.94 -7.41 -20.67
N ASP A 251 24.31 -7.94 -19.51
CA ASP A 251 23.44 -8.05 -18.33
C ASP A 251 23.07 -6.65 -17.81
N PHE A 252 24.03 -5.73 -17.67
CA PHE A 252 23.75 -4.34 -17.27
C PHE A 252 22.91 -3.59 -18.30
N ARG A 253 23.19 -3.74 -19.60
CA ARG A 253 22.35 -3.14 -20.66
C ARG A 253 20.92 -3.66 -20.59
N LYS A 254 20.72 -4.96 -20.34
CA LYS A 254 19.40 -5.57 -20.21
C LYS A 254 18.66 -5.03 -18.99
N ILE A 255 19.26 -5.07 -17.80
CA ILE A 255 18.63 -4.57 -16.57
C ILE A 255 18.28 -3.08 -16.69
N ASN A 256 19.20 -2.27 -17.22
CA ASN A 256 18.96 -0.83 -17.41
C ASN A 256 17.80 -0.60 -18.39
N ARG A 257 17.79 -1.28 -19.55
CA ARG A 257 16.66 -1.27 -20.50
C ARG A 257 15.35 -1.67 -19.81
N ASP A 258 15.38 -2.64 -18.91
CA ASP A 258 14.19 -3.12 -18.23
C ASP A 258 13.72 -2.14 -17.12
N ILE A 259 14.60 -1.32 -16.54
CA ILE A 259 14.22 -0.11 -15.77
C ILE A 259 13.61 0.95 -16.68
N LEU A 260 14.18 1.21 -17.86
CA LEU A 260 13.69 2.24 -18.77
C LEU A 260 12.32 1.91 -19.40
N LYS A 261 12.03 0.62 -19.57
CA LYS A 261 10.73 0.09 -20.00
C LYS A 261 9.65 0.13 -18.92
N GLN A 262 9.95 0.66 -17.73
CA GLN A 262 8.93 0.76 -16.71
C GLN A 262 7.85 1.75 -17.09
N ASN A 263 6.61 1.27 -17.04
CA ASN A 263 5.46 2.14 -16.99
C ASN A 263 5.39 2.73 -15.58
N VAL A 264 5.79 3.99 -15.46
CA VAL A 264 5.46 4.78 -14.27
C VAL A 264 4.24 5.63 -14.60
N ARG A 265 3.30 5.69 -13.67
CA ARG A 265 2.14 6.56 -13.84
C ARG A 265 2.56 8.00 -13.57
N ASP A 266 2.19 8.86 -14.51
CA ASP A 266 2.43 10.28 -14.41
C ASP A 266 1.44 10.96 -13.50
N GLU A 267 1.55 12.28 -13.47
CA GLU A 267 0.73 13.15 -12.67
C GLU A 267 -0.77 12.94 -12.90
N LYS A 268 -1.18 12.61 -14.12
CA LYS A 268 -2.57 12.38 -14.54
C LYS A 268 -2.97 10.92 -14.61
N TYR A 269 -2.23 10.02 -13.97
CA TYR A 269 -2.40 8.55 -14.04
C TYR A 269 -2.21 7.98 -15.46
N LYS A 270 -1.70 8.77 -16.40
CA LYS A 270 -1.32 8.30 -17.73
C LYS A 270 -0.03 7.50 -17.60
N SER A 271 0.09 6.41 -18.35
CA SER A 271 1.37 5.73 -18.49
C SER A 271 2.39 6.67 -19.13
N ILE A 272 3.51 6.90 -18.45
CA ILE A 272 4.72 7.43 -19.05
C ILE A 272 5.75 6.30 -19.10
N ASP A 273 6.32 6.11 -20.30
CA ASP A 273 7.53 5.32 -20.47
C ASP A 273 8.66 5.99 -19.68
N PHE A 274 9.24 5.28 -18.71
CA PHE A 274 10.27 5.82 -17.83
C PHE A 274 11.51 6.33 -18.60
N GLU A 275 11.78 5.77 -19.77
CA GLU A 275 12.77 6.27 -20.74
C GLU A 275 12.60 7.76 -21.11
N LEU A 276 11.37 8.30 -21.11
CA LEU A 276 11.08 9.71 -21.39
C LEU A 276 11.36 10.66 -20.20
N LEU A 277 11.59 10.10 -18.99
CA LEU A 277 11.83 10.87 -17.77
C LEU A 277 13.32 11.03 -17.45
N THR A 278 14.15 10.10 -17.89
CA THR A 278 15.61 10.20 -17.74
C THR A 278 16.19 11.15 -18.78
N LYS A 279 17.17 11.96 -18.36
CA LYS A 279 18.00 12.77 -19.29
C LYS A 279 19.29 12.04 -19.68
N THR A 280 19.53 10.89 -19.08
CA THR A 280 20.79 10.13 -19.12
C THR A 280 20.49 8.64 -19.22
N PRO A 281 19.83 8.16 -20.30
CA PRO A 281 19.42 6.75 -20.41
C PRO A 281 20.58 5.75 -20.34
N ASN A 282 21.81 6.18 -20.63
CA ASN A 282 23.02 5.36 -20.51
C ASN A 282 23.62 5.34 -19.08
N ASP A 283 23.17 6.20 -18.17
CA ASP A 283 23.61 6.22 -16.76
C ASP A 283 22.69 5.33 -15.92
N PHE A 284 23.11 4.08 -15.75
CA PHE A 284 22.35 3.05 -15.05
C PHE A 284 22.16 3.37 -13.56
N ASP A 285 23.14 3.99 -12.91
CA ASP A 285 23.07 4.31 -11.48
C ASP A 285 22.11 5.49 -11.24
N GLU A 286 22.11 6.49 -12.12
CA GLU A 286 21.11 7.57 -12.09
C GLU A 286 19.69 7.07 -12.41
N ASN A 287 19.54 6.14 -13.36
CA ASN A 287 18.25 5.52 -13.65
C ASN A 287 17.70 4.73 -12.44
N ILE A 288 18.56 4.04 -11.67
CA ILE A 288 18.17 3.39 -10.40
C ILE A 288 17.71 4.43 -9.36
N ARG A 289 18.44 5.55 -9.21
CA ARG A 289 18.07 6.64 -8.28
C ARG A 289 16.73 7.26 -8.64
N LEU A 290 16.51 7.52 -9.93
CA LEU A 290 15.25 8.05 -10.45
C LEU A 290 14.10 7.05 -10.23
N PHE A 291 14.33 5.75 -10.46
CA PHE A 291 13.33 4.70 -10.23
C PHE A 291 12.93 4.62 -8.75
N TYR A 292 13.91 4.66 -7.85
CA TYR A 292 13.65 4.68 -6.41
C TYR A 292 12.87 5.91 -5.96
N LYS A 293 13.18 7.10 -6.50
CA LYS A 293 12.44 8.33 -6.20
C LYS A 293 10.95 8.18 -6.54
N TYR A 294 10.64 7.67 -7.74
CA TYR A 294 9.25 7.39 -8.14
C TYR A 294 8.60 6.30 -7.28
N LEU A 295 9.35 5.26 -6.90
CA LEU A 295 8.87 4.20 -6.00
C LEU A 295 8.45 4.76 -4.62
N CYS A 296 9.29 5.57 -4.00
CA CYS A 296 8.98 6.21 -2.71
C CYS A 296 7.79 7.18 -2.81
N ASN A 297 7.80 8.06 -3.82
CA ASN A 297 6.81 9.13 -3.90
C ASN A 297 5.42 8.63 -4.33
N ASN A 298 5.34 7.68 -5.26
CA ASN A 298 4.07 7.24 -5.86
C ASN A 298 3.44 6.04 -5.16
N TYR A 299 4.24 5.23 -4.44
CA TYR A 299 3.84 3.90 -4.02
C TYR A 299 4.02 3.65 -2.52
N TYR A 300 5.21 3.89 -1.93
CA TYR A 300 5.39 3.72 -0.48
C TYR A 300 4.69 4.79 0.38
N SER A 301 4.53 6.01 -0.17
CA SER A 301 3.67 7.04 0.39
C SER A 301 2.26 6.54 0.76
N ARG A 302 1.71 5.57 0.01
CA ARG A 302 0.39 4.96 0.25
C ARG A 302 0.36 4.04 1.47
N LEU A 303 1.49 3.45 1.85
CA LEU A 303 1.64 2.65 3.07
C LEU A 303 1.79 3.53 4.32
N ARG A 304 1.85 4.87 4.16
CA ARG A 304 2.22 5.85 5.20
C ARG A 304 3.61 5.60 5.79
N VAL A 305 4.49 4.97 5.00
CA VAL A 305 5.91 4.74 5.32
C VAL A 305 6.78 5.62 4.45
N VAL A 306 7.62 6.43 5.08
CA VAL A 306 8.63 7.27 4.42
C VAL A 306 9.98 6.59 4.60
N TYR A 307 10.57 6.16 3.50
CA TYR A 307 11.95 5.63 3.47
C TYR A 307 12.97 6.77 3.25
N PRO A 308 14.25 6.58 3.66
CA PRO A 308 15.31 7.56 3.42
C PRO A 308 15.51 7.81 1.92
N PRO A 309 15.75 9.04 1.46
CA PRO A 309 16.02 9.33 0.05
C PRO A 309 17.37 8.79 -0.42
N GLU A 310 18.33 8.56 0.49
CA GLU A 310 19.64 8.00 0.18
C GLU A 310 19.55 6.50 -0.09
N ILE A 311 20.03 6.06 -1.26
CA ILE A 311 20.18 4.64 -1.59
C ILE A 311 21.64 4.24 -1.75
N GLU A 312 21.89 2.96 -1.50
CA GLU A 312 23.12 2.29 -1.93
C GLU A 312 22.90 1.56 -3.25
N ILE A 313 23.94 1.54 -4.07
CA ILE A 313 23.99 0.78 -5.31
C ILE A 313 25.27 -0.05 -5.25
N GLU A 314 25.15 -1.36 -5.42
CA GLU A 314 26.25 -2.31 -5.44
C GLU A 314 26.21 -3.17 -6.72
N GLU A 315 27.29 -3.91 -6.97
CA GLU A 315 27.40 -4.90 -8.02
C GLU A 315 27.71 -6.27 -7.42
N MET A 316 27.17 -7.34 -8.00
CA MET A 316 27.44 -8.71 -7.57
C MET A 316 27.65 -9.64 -8.76
N GLU A 317 28.85 -10.20 -8.84
CA GLU A 317 29.21 -11.24 -9.82
C GLU A 317 28.61 -12.60 -9.40
N ILE A 318 28.08 -13.32 -10.39
CA ILE A 318 27.73 -14.75 -10.29
C ILE A 318 28.44 -15.53 -11.41
N GLU A 319 28.63 -16.83 -11.20
CA GLU A 319 29.21 -17.71 -12.23
C GLU A 319 28.29 -17.84 -13.46
N ASP A 320 28.86 -18.26 -14.58
CA ASP A 320 28.14 -18.49 -15.84
C ASP A 320 27.49 -19.89 -15.84
N ILE A 321 26.17 -19.96 -15.70
CA ILE A 321 25.41 -21.21 -15.49
C ILE A 321 24.06 -21.22 -16.20
N SER A 322 23.60 -22.41 -16.59
CA SER A 322 22.23 -22.67 -17.05
C SER A 322 21.28 -22.80 -15.85
N PHE A 323 20.18 -22.05 -15.84
CA PHE A 323 19.32 -21.94 -14.67
C PHE A 323 18.08 -22.85 -14.72
N ALA A 324 17.95 -23.66 -13.65
CA ALA A 324 16.68 -24.05 -13.08
C ALA A 324 16.59 -23.37 -11.70
N ASP A 325 15.41 -22.87 -11.33
CA ASP A 325 15.18 -21.86 -10.28
C ASP A 325 16.04 -22.01 -9.03
N GLU A 326 16.00 -23.17 -8.36
CA GLU A 326 16.64 -23.37 -7.05
C GLU A 326 18.13 -22.97 -6.97
N ASN A 327 18.88 -23.12 -8.06
CA ASN A 327 20.32 -22.86 -8.05
C ASN A 327 20.67 -21.38 -8.04
N PHE A 328 19.79 -20.50 -8.52
CA PHE A 328 20.00 -19.04 -8.49
C PHE A 328 19.85 -18.49 -7.07
N TYR A 329 18.73 -18.81 -6.40
CA TYR A 329 18.44 -18.38 -5.03
C TYR A 329 19.48 -18.86 -4.03
N LYS A 330 19.93 -20.11 -4.14
CA LYS A 330 20.99 -20.67 -3.30
C LYS A 330 22.31 -19.92 -3.47
N GLN A 331 22.63 -19.45 -4.68
CA GLN A 331 23.87 -18.71 -4.93
C GLN A 331 23.83 -17.26 -4.48
N ILE A 332 22.75 -16.49 -4.73
CA ILE A 332 22.67 -15.12 -4.19
C ILE A 332 22.75 -15.15 -2.66
N ARG A 333 22.04 -16.09 -2.01
CA ARG A 333 22.15 -16.30 -0.57
C ARG A 333 23.58 -16.67 -0.16
N HIS A 334 24.20 -17.64 -0.81
CA HIS A 334 25.56 -18.05 -0.44
C HIS A 334 26.60 -16.93 -0.64
N LEU A 335 26.55 -16.21 -1.77
CA LEU A 335 27.52 -15.18 -2.13
C LEU A 335 27.32 -13.89 -1.32
N TYR A 336 26.08 -13.43 -1.18
CA TYR A 336 25.77 -12.14 -0.56
C TYR A 336 25.55 -12.23 0.95
N ILE A 337 24.94 -13.32 1.45
CA ILE A 337 24.66 -13.52 2.87
C ILE A 337 25.77 -14.30 3.57
N ASP A 338 26.08 -15.51 3.11
CA ASP A 338 27.02 -16.38 3.84
C ASP A 338 28.49 -15.95 3.64
N LYS A 339 28.88 -15.58 2.41
CA LYS A 339 30.27 -15.30 2.02
C LYS A 339 30.68 -13.84 2.25
N LYS A 340 29.78 -12.87 2.05
CA LYS A 340 30.06 -11.43 2.29
C LYS A 340 30.14 -11.06 3.78
N GLN A 341 29.73 -11.95 4.69
CA GLN A 341 29.72 -11.78 6.15
C GLN A 341 29.04 -10.49 6.63
N LEU A 342 27.99 -10.04 5.94
CA LEU A 342 27.12 -8.97 6.43
C LEU A 342 26.66 -9.33 7.85
N LYS A 343 26.82 -8.39 8.78
CA LYS A 343 26.47 -8.58 10.18
C LYS A 343 24.96 -8.58 10.35
N GLU A 344 24.48 -9.26 11.39
CA GLU A 344 23.05 -9.31 11.72
C GLU A 344 22.45 -7.90 11.83
N GLU A 345 23.20 -6.93 12.37
CA GLU A 345 22.83 -5.52 12.48
C GLU A 345 22.75 -4.75 11.15
N GLU A 346 23.45 -5.19 10.11
CA GLU A 346 23.38 -4.54 8.79
C GLU A 346 22.07 -4.92 8.08
N TYR A 347 21.63 -6.19 8.17
CA TYR A 347 20.36 -6.63 7.59
C TYR A 347 19.13 -5.92 8.18
N LYS A 348 19.18 -5.58 9.47
CA LYS A 348 18.11 -4.88 10.21
C LYS A 348 17.80 -3.51 9.64
N ASN A 349 18.81 -2.88 9.05
CA ASN A 349 18.77 -1.51 8.56
C ASN A 349 18.69 -1.43 7.03
N LEU A 350 18.44 -2.55 6.33
CA LEU A 350 18.51 -2.62 4.86
C LEU A 350 17.28 -3.28 4.21
N VAL A 351 16.85 -2.69 3.10
CA VAL A 351 15.97 -3.33 2.11
C VAL A 351 16.82 -3.67 0.87
N LEU A 352 16.94 -4.95 0.52
CA LEU A 352 17.81 -5.39 -0.58
C LEU A 352 16.98 -5.60 -1.86
N VAL A 353 17.41 -4.99 -2.96
CA VAL A 353 16.74 -5.12 -4.27
C VAL A 353 17.73 -5.67 -5.28
N PHE A 354 17.66 -6.99 -5.53
CA PHE A 354 18.51 -7.65 -6.52
C PHE A 354 17.95 -7.43 -7.92
N LEU A 355 18.66 -6.64 -8.72
CA LEU A 355 18.33 -6.37 -10.11
C LEU A 355 19.02 -7.41 -10.99
N SER A 356 18.24 -8.27 -11.64
CA SER A 356 18.72 -9.45 -12.37
C SER A 356 18.46 -9.34 -13.87
N PRO A 357 19.37 -9.80 -14.75
CA PRO A 357 19.19 -9.83 -16.21
C PRO A 357 18.40 -11.06 -16.68
N LEU A 358 17.92 -11.91 -15.76
CA LEU A 358 17.31 -13.20 -16.08
C LEU A 358 15.79 -13.03 -16.18
N GLU A 359 15.23 -13.30 -17.37
CA GLU A 359 13.79 -13.36 -17.62
C GLU A 359 13.33 -14.82 -17.36
N TYR A 360 12.74 -15.10 -16.19
CA TYR A 360 12.07 -16.37 -15.88
C TYR A 360 10.66 -16.08 -15.36
N SER A 361 9.75 -17.06 -15.50
CA SER A 361 8.30 -16.88 -15.35
C SER A 361 7.75 -16.72 -13.92
N ASN A 362 8.58 -16.51 -12.88
CA ASN A 362 8.13 -16.21 -11.51
C ASN A 362 9.10 -15.31 -10.72
N HIS A 363 8.54 -14.42 -9.86
CA HIS A 363 9.07 -13.05 -9.77
C HIS A 363 8.81 -12.19 -8.45
N GLY A 364 9.71 -11.25 -8.03
CA GLY A 364 9.73 -10.28 -6.85
C GLY A 364 11.03 -9.46 -6.44
N ALA A 365 11.35 -9.20 -5.15
CA ALA A 365 12.60 -8.57 -4.62
C ALA A 365 13.04 -9.20 -3.25
N ALA A 366 14.01 -8.67 -2.46
CA ALA A 366 14.50 -9.34 -1.23
C ALA A 366 14.62 -8.49 0.06
N ILE A 367 13.63 -8.55 0.95
CA ILE A 367 13.63 -7.75 2.18
C ILE A 367 13.96 -8.60 3.41
N SER A 368 14.97 -8.18 4.18
CA SER A 368 15.34 -8.82 5.44
C SER A 368 14.62 -8.16 6.63
N TYR A 369 14.49 -8.90 7.73
CA TYR A 369 13.95 -8.38 8.98
C TYR A 369 14.96 -8.50 10.13
N ASP A 370 14.61 -7.84 11.23
CA ASP A 370 15.13 -8.08 12.56
C ASP A 370 14.85 -9.51 13.00
N ASN A 371 15.90 -10.32 13.03
CA ASN A 371 15.99 -11.70 13.54
C ASN A 371 15.14 -12.75 12.77
N ILE A 372 14.01 -12.35 12.20
CA ILE A 372 13.13 -13.16 11.35
C ILE A 372 13.69 -13.19 9.92
N TYR A 373 14.63 -14.08 9.63
CA TYR A 373 15.15 -14.26 8.26
C TYR A 373 14.12 -14.93 7.33
N MET A 374 13.06 -14.21 6.98
CA MET A 374 12.41 -14.39 5.68
C MET A 374 13.29 -13.78 4.59
N PHE A 375 14.42 -14.45 4.28
CA PHE A 375 15.07 -14.25 2.98
C PHE A 375 14.17 -14.86 1.90
N SER A 376 13.05 -14.20 1.63
CA SER A 376 12.39 -14.31 0.33
C SER A 376 13.20 -13.44 -0.60
N MET A 377 14.18 -14.02 -1.28
CA MET A 377 14.63 -13.45 -2.53
C MET A 377 13.61 -13.84 -3.57
N ILE A 378 12.93 -12.83 -4.06
CA ILE A 378 11.94 -12.88 -5.12
C ILE A 378 12.60 -12.03 -6.26
N VAL A 379 12.31 -12.21 -7.56
CA VAL A 379 13.04 -11.52 -8.68
C VAL A 379 12.13 -11.04 -9.85
N TYR A 380 11.54 -9.83 -9.82
CA TYR A 380 10.29 -9.53 -10.58
C TYR A 380 10.52 -9.40 -12.10
N ILE A 381 9.47 -9.54 -12.95
CA ILE A 381 9.29 -8.54 -14.02
C ILE A 381 9.43 -7.21 -13.31
N LEU A 382 10.60 -6.58 -13.42
CA LEU A 382 10.93 -5.40 -12.66
C LEU A 382 9.75 -4.44 -12.83
N SER A 383 9.13 -4.04 -11.73
CA SER A 383 7.96 -3.17 -11.78
C SER A 383 7.77 -2.46 -10.45
N SER A 384 7.33 -1.22 -10.52
CA SER A 384 7.12 -0.40 -9.34
C SER A 384 5.97 -0.95 -8.47
N GLU A 385 4.92 -1.48 -9.10
CA GLU A 385 3.80 -2.20 -8.45
C GLU A 385 4.30 -3.49 -7.77
N SER A 386 5.18 -4.24 -8.43
CA SER A 386 5.78 -5.48 -7.92
C SER A 386 6.67 -5.28 -6.69
N VAL A 387 7.62 -4.35 -6.75
CA VAL A 387 8.53 -4.08 -5.62
C VAL A 387 7.75 -3.55 -4.41
N LEU A 388 6.70 -2.77 -4.65
CA LEU A 388 5.75 -2.30 -3.64
C LEU A 388 4.93 -3.43 -3.01
N HIS A 389 4.32 -4.29 -3.83
CA HIS A 389 3.50 -5.41 -3.39
C HIS A 389 4.28 -6.34 -2.45
N GLU A 390 5.49 -6.70 -2.86
CA GLU A 390 6.38 -7.50 -2.01
C GLU A 390 6.76 -6.75 -0.74
N THR A 391 7.02 -5.46 -0.79
CA THR A 391 7.31 -4.68 0.42
C THR A 391 6.12 -4.60 1.37
N ALA A 392 4.88 -4.58 0.86
CA ALA A 392 3.67 -4.62 1.67
C ALA A 392 3.50 -5.97 2.40
N HIS A 393 3.75 -7.10 1.70
CA HIS A 393 3.91 -8.42 2.36
C HIS A 393 4.94 -8.35 3.49
N LYS A 394 6.03 -7.60 3.28
CA LYS A 394 7.11 -7.50 4.28
C LYS A 394 6.77 -6.58 5.45
N MET A 395 5.89 -5.60 5.28
CA MET A 395 5.29 -4.88 6.40
C MET A 395 4.31 -5.73 7.22
N GLY A 396 3.99 -6.94 6.76
CA GLY A 396 3.12 -7.90 7.45
C GLY A 396 1.68 -7.89 6.93
N LEU A 397 1.48 -7.49 5.68
CA LEU A 397 0.19 -7.52 5.02
C LEU A 397 0.07 -8.76 4.12
N PRO A 398 -0.75 -9.77 4.49
CA PRO A 398 -1.07 -10.86 3.57
C PRO A 398 -2.07 -10.40 2.50
N HIS A 399 -2.26 -11.23 1.48
CA HIS A 399 -3.42 -11.11 0.58
C HIS A 399 -4.72 -11.23 1.39
N ILE A 400 -5.60 -10.22 1.27
CA ILE A 400 -6.89 -10.18 1.98
C ILE A 400 -7.89 -11.24 1.49
N PHE A 401 -7.54 -12.04 0.49
CA PHE A 401 -8.36 -13.10 -0.09
C PHE A 401 -7.78 -14.51 0.11
N GLU A 402 -6.60 -14.65 0.74
CA GLU A 402 -5.95 -15.95 0.98
C GLU A 402 -5.77 -16.24 2.48
N ASP A 403 -6.87 -16.54 3.18
CA ASP A 403 -6.79 -16.88 4.60
C ASP A 403 -5.94 -18.15 4.87
N GLN A 404 -6.02 -19.13 3.96
CA GLN A 404 -5.25 -20.38 4.01
C GLN A 404 -3.73 -20.21 3.88
N TYR A 405 -3.23 -19.14 3.23
CA TYR A 405 -1.80 -18.99 2.95
C TYR A 405 -0.96 -18.83 4.23
N ILE A 406 -1.46 -18.04 5.18
CA ILE A 406 -0.77 -17.83 6.47
C ILE A 406 -0.84 -19.10 7.31
N GLU A 407 -1.96 -19.83 7.26
CA GLU A 407 -2.14 -21.09 8.01
C GLU A 407 -1.16 -22.16 7.51
N LYS A 408 -1.09 -22.37 6.20
CA LYS A 408 -0.12 -23.28 5.57
C LYS A 408 1.33 -22.88 5.85
N SER A 409 1.62 -21.59 5.90
CA SER A 409 2.95 -21.07 6.26
C SER A 409 3.31 -21.40 7.72
N ILE A 410 2.38 -21.22 8.65
CA ILE A 410 2.52 -21.58 10.08
C ILE A 410 2.75 -23.09 10.23
N GLU A 411 2.00 -23.93 9.52
CA GLU A 411 2.13 -25.39 9.55
C GLU A 411 3.51 -25.85 9.04
N ASN A 412 3.91 -25.37 7.86
CA ASN A 412 5.21 -25.71 7.26
C ASN A 412 6.37 -25.36 8.20
N ILE A 413 6.39 -24.13 8.74
CA ILE A 413 7.46 -23.67 9.62
C ILE A 413 7.48 -24.44 10.94
N SER A 414 6.31 -24.80 11.47
CA SER A 414 6.21 -25.66 12.67
C SER A 414 6.82 -27.05 12.42
N ALA A 415 6.59 -27.64 11.24
CA ALA A 415 7.19 -28.92 10.85
C ALA A 415 8.72 -28.81 10.68
N GLU A 416 9.21 -27.74 10.06
CA GLU A 416 10.66 -27.49 9.91
C GLU A 416 11.37 -27.28 11.26
N ILE A 417 10.77 -26.54 12.20
CA ILE A 417 11.31 -26.37 13.57
C ILE A 417 11.44 -27.71 14.27
N LYS A 418 10.46 -28.60 14.11
CA LYS A 418 10.49 -29.95 14.66
C LYS A 418 11.61 -30.78 14.02
N GLY A 419 11.70 -30.82 12.68
CA GLY A 419 12.74 -31.54 11.95
C GLY A 419 14.15 -31.13 12.37
N LEU A 420 14.41 -29.82 12.47
CA LEU A 420 15.69 -29.30 13.00
C LEU A 420 15.97 -29.74 14.45
N GLY A 421 14.93 -29.85 15.28
CA GLY A 421 15.04 -30.39 16.63
C GLY A 421 15.50 -31.84 16.65
N ASP A 422 14.84 -32.68 15.84
CA ASP A 422 15.11 -34.12 15.71
C ASP A 422 16.54 -34.35 15.13
N GLU A 423 16.96 -33.56 14.14
CA GLU A 423 18.32 -33.56 13.59
C GLU A 423 19.39 -33.20 14.63
N ILE A 424 19.18 -32.11 15.40
CA ILE A 424 20.09 -31.68 16.46
C ILE A 424 20.25 -32.79 17.52
N GLU A 425 19.17 -33.48 17.89
CA GLU A 425 19.24 -34.59 18.85
C GLU A 425 19.97 -35.81 18.27
N SER A 426 19.71 -36.16 17.02
CA SER A 426 20.41 -37.23 16.30
C SER A 426 21.93 -36.99 16.25
N ILE A 427 22.37 -35.79 15.85
CA ILE A 427 23.80 -35.44 15.78
C ILE A 427 24.43 -35.47 17.18
N LYS A 428 23.76 -34.94 18.21
CA LYS A 428 24.25 -35.02 19.61
C LYS A 428 24.43 -36.48 20.06
N LYS A 429 23.49 -37.35 19.75
CA LYS A 429 23.55 -38.78 20.12
C LYS A 429 24.75 -39.46 19.45
N GLN A 430 24.98 -39.21 18.16
CA GLN A 430 26.16 -39.69 17.45
C GLN A 430 27.46 -39.12 18.04
N ASN A 431 27.55 -37.80 18.25
CA ASN A 431 28.71 -37.15 18.84
C ASN A 431 29.04 -37.67 20.25
N ASN A 432 28.04 -38.01 21.07
CA ASN A 432 28.27 -38.58 22.40
C ASN A 432 28.85 -40.01 22.33
N ILE A 433 28.37 -40.85 21.41
CA ILE A 433 28.93 -42.18 21.15
C ILE A 433 30.40 -42.05 20.70
N TRP A 434 30.68 -41.09 19.82
CA TRP A 434 32.04 -40.80 19.35
C TRP A 434 32.94 -40.32 20.50
N LYS A 435 32.50 -39.32 21.28
CA LYS A 435 33.25 -38.79 22.43
C LYS A 435 33.58 -39.87 23.48
N ALA A 436 32.73 -40.89 23.64
CA ALA A 436 32.96 -42.01 24.55
C ALA A 436 33.97 -43.07 24.03
N THR A 437 34.30 -43.05 22.74
CA THR A 437 35.23 -44.01 22.12
C THR A 437 36.69 -43.68 22.49
N LYS A 438 37.48 -44.67 22.91
CA LYS A 438 38.86 -44.52 23.38
C LYS A 438 39.89 -45.14 22.42
N GLY A 439 41.09 -44.56 22.35
CA GLY A 439 42.24 -45.04 21.57
C GLY A 439 42.76 -44.05 20.53
N ASP A 440 44.05 -44.16 20.19
CA ASP A 440 44.73 -43.27 19.22
C ASP A 440 44.34 -43.55 17.76
N LYS A 441 43.78 -44.74 17.52
CA LYS A 441 43.28 -45.24 16.23
C LYS A 441 41.90 -45.84 16.46
N ILE A 442 40.91 -45.43 15.65
CA ILE A 442 39.51 -45.81 15.80
C ILE A 442 39.04 -46.52 14.54
N ASN A 443 38.47 -47.72 14.70
CA ASN A 443 37.91 -48.53 13.61
C ASN A 443 36.42 -48.18 13.43
N ILE A 444 36.04 -47.66 12.27
CA ILE A 444 34.66 -47.31 11.93
C ILE A 444 34.17 -48.27 10.84
N GLY A 445 33.78 -49.48 11.23
CA GLY A 445 33.04 -50.45 10.41
C GLY A 445 33.71 -50.86 9.09
N GLY A 446 34.37 -52.02 9.06
CA GLY A 446 34.91 -52.58 7.81
C GLY A 446 36.26 -51.99 7.39
N ASN A 447 37.26 -52.12 8.26
CA ASN A 447 38.68 -51.82 8.02
C ASN A 447 39.08 -50.33 7.88
N ILE A 448 38.17 -49.38 8.03
CA ILE A 448 38.53 -47.94 8.06
C ILE A 448 39.08 -47.58 9.44
N ILE A 449 40.40 -47.42 9.53
CA ILE A 449 41.10 -46.91 10.72
C ILE A 449 41.41 -45.42 10.52
N VAL A 450 40.83 -44.56 11.35
CA VAL A 450 41.15 -43.11 11.41
C VAL A 450 41.97 -42.79 12.66
N THR A 451 42.81 -41.75 12.57
CA THR A 451 43.55 -41.25 13.74
C THR A 451 42.62 -40.50 14.69
N ARG A 452 42.97 -40.47 15.98
CA ARG A 452 42.24 -39.70 16.99
C ARG A 452 42.07 -38.22 16.61
N ARG A 453 43.11 -37.61 16.01
CA ARG A 453 43.11 -36.21 15.56
C ARG A 453 42.08 -35.94 14.45
N GLU A 454 41.95 -36.84 13.48
CA GLU A 454 40.92 -36.73 12.43
C GLU A 454 39.51 -36.96 12.98
N PHE A 455 39.40 -37.83 13.98
CA PHE A 455 38.14 -38.12 14.66
C PHE A 455 37.65 -36.95 15.51
N ASP A 456 38.54 -36.32 16.29
CA ASP A 456 38.23 -35.09 17.04
C ASP A 456 37.90 -33.91 16.12
N LYS A 457 38.50 -33.84 14.91
CA LYS A 457 38.11 -32.87 13.87
C LYS A 457 36.66 -33.09 13.41
N LYS A 458 36.25 -34.33 13.13
CA LYS A 458 34.85 -34.66 12.78
C LYS A 458 33.86 -34.32 13.90
N ILE A 459 34.25 -34.55 15.15
CA ILE A 459 33.44 -34.15 16.32
C ILE A 459 33.26 -32.62 16.35
N ALA A 460 34.33 -31.85 16.13
CA ALA A 460 34.26 -30.38 16.08
C ALA A 460 33.39 -29.88 14.92
N GLU A 461 33.54 -30.46 13.73
CA GLU A 461 32.69 -30.19 12.56
C GLU A 461 31.20 -30.42 12.87
N LYS A 462 30.87 -31.51 13.57
CA LYS A 462 29.50 -31.82 13.99
C LYS A 462 28.98 -30.93 15.14
N ASP A 463 29.84 -30.51 16.06
CA ASP A 463 29.45 -29.55 17.11
C ASP A 463 29.19 -28.15 16.51
N GLU A 464 29.92 -27.73 15.46
CA GLU A 464 29.60 -26.52 14.66
C GLU A 464 28.30 -26.69 13.85
N GLU A 465 28.06 -27.85 13.26
CA GLU A 465 26.80 -28.18 12.57
C GLU A 465 25.59 -28.04 13.52
N ILE A 466 25.71 -28.53 14.77
CA ILE A 466 24.69 -28.31 15.82
C ILE A 466 24.49 -26.82 16.12
N LYS A 467 25.55 -26.01 16.21
CA LYS A 467 25.43 -24.56 16.43
C LYS A 467 24.68 -23.89 15.26
N LYS A 468 24.99 -24.26 14.02
CA LYS A 468 24.30 -23.77 12.82
C LYS A 468 22.81 -24.12 12.84
N HIS A 469 22.46 -25.40 13.05
CA HIS A 469 21.06 -25.83 13.13
C HIS A 469 20.30 -25.16 14.28
N LYS A 470 20.92 -24.96 15.45
CA LYS A 470 20.32 -24.18 16.55
C LYS A 470 20.03 -22.74 16.13
N LYS A 471 20.97 -22.05 15.49
CA LYS A 471 20.73 -20.68 14.99
C LYS A 471 19.56 -20.66 14.01
N THR A 472 19.51 -21.59 13.05
CA THR A 472 18.40 -21.71 12.11
C THR A 472 17.07 -22.02 12.78
N LYS A 473 17.04 -22.86 13.81
CA LYS A 473 15.82 -23.20 14.57
C LYS A 473 15.26 -21.97 15.30
N ASN A 474 16.09 -21.25 16.05
CA ASN A 474 15.68 -20.04 16.77
C ASN A 474 15.08 -18.98 15.82
N ILE A 475 15.68 -18.80 14.64
CA ILE A 475 15.18 -17.90 13.59
C ILE A 475 13.79 -18.34 13.11
N LYS A 476 13.58 -19.64 12.87
CA LYS A 476 12.27 -20.17 12.46
C LYS A 476 11.23 -20.04 13.58
N GLU A 477 11.61 -20.21 14.85
CA GLU A 477 10.71 -19.99 16.00
C GLU A 477 10.22 -18.54 16.09
N GLN A 478 11.09 -17.56 15.86
CA GLN A 478 10.70 -16.15 15.77
C GLN A 478 9.80 -15.86 14.56
N MET A 479 10.08 -16.50 13.40
CA MET A 479 9.24 -16.40 12.22
C MET A 479 7.83 -16.99 12.45
N LEU A 480 7.74 -18.09 13.18
CA LEU A 480 6.48 -18.71 13.58
C LEU A 480 5.67 -17.77 14.48
N GLU A 481 6.30 -17.13 15.46
CA GLU A 481 5.65 -16.13 16.32
C GLU A 481 5.11 -14.95 15.49
N PHE A 482 5.92 -14.39 14.58
CA PHE A 482 5.51 -13.30 13.70
C PHE A 482 4.31 -13.67 12.81
N LEU A 483 4.32 -14.85 12.18
CA LEU A 483 3.18 -15.31 11.38
C LEU A 483 1.92 -15.54 12.23
N GLN A 484 2.07 -16.02 13.46
CA GLN A 484 0.96 -16.14 14.41
C GLN A 484 0.41 -14.77 14.85
N LYS A 485 1.25 -13.74 15.01
CA LYS A 485 0.79 -12.35 15.23
C LYS A 485 0.13 -11.76 13.99
N MET A 486 0.69 -11.97 12.80
CA MET A 486 0.10 -11.56 11.52
C MET A 486 -1.31 -12.15 11.36
N LYS A 487 -1.46 -13.47 11.54
CA LYS A 487 -2.77 -14.15 11.54
C LYS A 487 -3.72 -13.62 12.62
N ARG A 488 -3.19 -13.18 13.77
CA ARG A 488 -4.00 -12.61 14.86
C ARG A 488 -4.51 -11.21 14.53
N TYR A 489 -3.75 -10.40 13.80
CA TYR A 489 -4.12 -9.01 13.48
C TYR A 489 -4.87 -8.90 12.15
N HIS A 490 -4.59 -9.80 11.21
CA HIS A 490 -5.33 -9.91 9.95
C HIS A 490 -6.60 -10.74 10.13
N GLN A 491 -7.69 -10.07 10.49
CA GLN A 491 -8.97 -10.71 10.83
C GLN A 491 -10.06 -10.50 9.77
N ILE A 492 -9.87 -9.57 8.83
CA ILE A 492 -10.83 -9.19 7.80
C ILE A 492 -10.35 -9.72 6.45
N TYR A 493 -11.18 -10.53 5.80
CA TYR A 493 -10.92 -11.10 4.49
C TYR A 493 -12.09 -10.86 3.53
N PHE A 494 -11.80 -10.91 2.24
CA PHE A 494 -12.71 -10.75 1.12
C PHE A 494 -12.54 -11.91 0.13
N ALA A 495 -13.43 -12.06 -0.83
CA ALA A 495 -13.18 -12.93 -1.98
C ALA A 495 -12.25 -12.23 -3.01
N GLU A 496 -11.56 -13.02 -3.84
CA GLU A 496 -10.56 -12.55 -4.81
C GLU A 496 -11.14 -11.61 -5.89
N GLY A 497 -10.30 -10.72 -6.42
CA GLY A 497 -10.63 -9.86 -7.57
C GLY A 497 -11.68 -8.79 -7.30
N ILE A 498 -11.99 -8.55 -6.02
CA ILE A 498 -13.07 -7.67 -5.58
C ILE A 498 -12.55 -6.31 -5.14
N SER A 499 -11.29 -6.15 -4.73
CA SER A 499 -10.79 -4.87 -4.23
C SER A 499 -9.74 -4.23 -5.12
N ASN A 500 -9.60 -2.91 -4.99
CA ASN A 500 -8.58 -2.10 -5.63
C ASN A 500 -7.46 -1.76 -4.62
N ASN A 501 -7.07 -2.72 -3.77
CA ASN A 501 -5.99 -2.55 -2.79
C ASN A 501 -4.64 -3.05 -3.33
N ILE A 502 -3.55 -2.68 -2.66
CA ILE A 502 -2.17 -3.01 -3.07
C ILE A 502 -1.87 -4.52 -3.07
N MET A 503 -2.59 -5.29 -2.26
CA MET A 503 -2.44 -6.74 -2.14
C MET A 503 -3.23 -7.54 -3.17
N ASP A 504 -4.14 -6.91 -3.94
CA ASP A 504 -4.85 -7.58 -5.03
C ASP A 504 -4.10 -7.33 -6.34
N TYR A 505 -3.82 -8.36 -7.15
CA TYR A 505 -3.14 -8.25 -8.46
C TYR A 505 -3.97 -7.54 -9.56
N ALA A 506 -4.95 -6.73 -9.19
CA ALA A 506 -5.80 -5.99 -10.11
C ALA A 506 -5.06 -4.77 -10.69
N SER A 507 -5.24 -4.49 -12.00
CA SER A 507 -4.61 -3.37 -12.75
C SER A 507 -4.94 -1.95 -12.25
N GLN A 508 -5.66 -1.86 -11.14
CA GLN A 508 -6.31 -0.69 -10.56
C GLN A 508 -6.00 -0.60 -9.05
N HIS A 509 -4.74 -0.76 -8.65
CA HIS A 509 -4.29 -0.54 -7.27
C HIS A 509 -4.46 0.94 -6.87
N PHE A 510 -5.55 1.29 -6.19
CA PHE A 510 -5.93 2.69 -5.92
C PHE A 510 -5.96 3.08 -4.45
N GLY A 511 -5.88 2.14 -3.50
CA GLY A 511 -5.95 2.48 -2.09
C GLY A 511 -5.38 1.45 -1.12
N PHE A 512 -5.51 1.81 0.15
CA PHE A 512 -5.18 0.98 1.31
C PHE A 512 -6.36 1.02 2.27
N PHE A 513 -6.78 -0.14 2.80
CA PHE A 513 -7.77 -0.15 3.85
C PHE A 513 -7.15 0.33 5.17
N GLU A 514 -7.86 1.17 5.90
CA GLU A 514 -7.53 1.60 7.25
C GLU A 514 -7.18 0.43 8.20
N PHE A 515 -7.88 -0.70 8.10
CA PHE A 515 -7.56 -1.87 8.93
C PHE A 515 -6.17 -2.46 8.60
N GLN A 516 -5.71 -2.39 7.35
CA GLN A 516 -4.36 -2.81 6.97
C GLN A 516 -3.31 -1.89 7.60
N PHE A 517 -3.56 -0.57 7.64
CA PHE A 517 -2.67 0.36 8.35
C PHE A 517 -2.57 0.05 9.85
N GLU A 518 -3.68 -0.28 10.51
CA GLU A 518 -3.67 -0.68 11.93
C GLU A 518 -2.94 -2.02 12.17
N ILE A 519 -2.84 -2.89 11.16
CA ILE A 519 -2.00 -4.12 11.21
C ILE A 519 -0.51 -3.74 11.11
N ILE A 520 -0.14 -2.90 10.14
CA ILE A 520 1.24 -2.38 10.00
C ILE A 520 1.69 -1.75 11.32
N LYS A 521 0.86 -0.86 11.89
CA LYS A 521 1.11 -0.20 13.18
C LYS A 521 1.42 -1.21 14.28
N LYS A 522 0.50 -2.15 14.55
CA LYS A 522 0.66 -3.13 15.64
C LYS A 522 1.90 -3.99 15.47
N LEU A 523 2.23 -4.40 14.25
CA LEU A 523 3.45 -5.14 13.98
C LEU A 523 4.69 -4.28 14.20
N ASN A 524 4.66 -2.99 13.82
CA ASN A 524 5.84 -2.12 14.00
C ASN A 524 6.04 -1.70 15.46
N ASP A 525 4.97 -1.50 16.21
CA ASP A 525 5.03 -1.21 17.65
C ASP A 525 5.61 -2.40 18.44
N GLU A 526 5.49 -3.63 17.93
CA GLU A 526 6.03 -4.86 18.56
C GLU A 526 7.42 -5.29 18.05
N TYR A 527 7.67 -5.18 16.73
CA TYR A 527 8.86 -5.72 16.08
C TYR A 527 9.84 -4.66 15.58
N HIS A 528 9.43 -3.39 15.56
CA HIS A 528 10.21 -2.24 15.06
C HIS A 528 10.83 -2.49 13.67
N HIS A 529 10.08 -3.17 12.79
CA HIS A 529 10.53 -3.63 11.48
C HIS A 529 10.44 -2.59 10.36
N ILE A 530 9.96 -1.37 10.68
CA ILE A 530 9.84 -0.22 9.79
C ILE A 530 10.55 0.98 10.42
#